data_AF-A0A940KMP8-F1
#
_entry.id   AF-A0A940KMP8-F1
#
_cell.length_a   1.000
_cell.length_b   1.000
_cell.length_c   1.000
_cell.angle_alpha   90.00
_cell.angle_beta   90.00
_cell.angle_gamma   90.00
#
_symmetry.space_group_name_H-M   'P 1'
#
loop_
_entity.id
_entity.type
_entity.pdbx_description
1 polymer ?
#
loop_
_entity_poly.entity_id
_entity_poly.type
_entity_poly.pdbx_seq_one_letter_code
_entity_poly.pdbx_strand_id
1 'polypeptide(L)'
;MKRQYNLLLHPAFIISLFLLLLNDISLKYQFANTFTGKLSDFSGLFVFTLFWIALFPANKKSIAFITAILFIWWKSPLSASFIYWWNETMFFSVSRIIDYSDLLA
;
A
#
# COMPACT_ATOMS: atom_id res chain seq x y z
N MET A 1 -7.65 -26.51 -3.59
CA MET A 1 -7.45 -25.04 -3.55
C MET A 1 -7.69 -24.47 -4.94
N LYS A 2 -8.83 -23.84 -5.23
CA LYS A 2 -9.01 -23.13 -6.52
C LYS A 2 -8.29 -21.79 -6.44
N ARG A 3 -7.17 -21.66 -7.16
CA ARG A 3 -6.41 -20.41 -7.33
C ARG A 3 -7.33 -19.36 -7.95
N GLN A 4 -7.64 -18.27 -7.25
CA GLN A 4 -8.61 -17.25 -7.67
C GLN A 4 -7.95 -16.13 -8.47
N TYR A 5 -7.18 -16.47 -9.51
CA TYR A 5 -6.51 -15.46 -10.35
C TYR A 5 -7.46 -14.48 -11.02
N ASN A 6 -8.74 -14.85 -11.15
CA ASN A 6 -9.80 -13.96 -11.60
C ASN A 6 -9.93 -12.68 -10.75
N LEU A 7 -9.47 -12.69 -9.49
CA LEU A 7 -9.44 -11.48 -8.66
C LEU A 7 -8.45 -10.43 -9.18
N LEU A 8 -7.31 -10.86 -9.73
CA LEU A 8 -6.30 -9.96 -10.31
C LEU A 8 -6.76 -9.40 -11.66
N LEU A 9 -7.65 -10.12 -12.35
CA LEU A 9 -8.26 -9.69 -13.60
C LEU A 9 -9.56 -8.89 -13.37
N HIS A 10 -10.00 -8.75 -12.11
CA HIS A 10 -11.22 -8.05 -11.80
C HIS A 10 -11.05 -6.55 -12.13
N PRO A 11 -12.01 -5.90 -12.80
CA PRO A 11 -11.90 -4.50 -13.18
C PRO A 11 -11.56 -3.58 -12.00
N ALA A 12 -12.12 -3.84 -10.83
CA ALA A 12 -11.81 -3.07 -9.61
C ALA A 12 -10.33 -3.15 -9.21
N PHE A 13 -9.68 -4.31 -9.34
CA PHE A 13 -8.25 -4.46 -9.05
C PHE A 13 -7.42 -3.69 -10.08
N ILE A 14 -7.72 -3.86 -11.37
CA ILE A 14 -7.01 -3.21 -12.46
C ILE A 14 -7.15 -1.68 -12.37
N ILE A 15 -8.36 -1.17 -12.13
CA ILE A 15 -8.63 0.26 -11.96
C ILE A 15 -7.88 0.80 -10.74
N SER A 16 -7.89 0.08 -9.61
CA SER A 16 -7.17 0.51 -8.41
C SER A 16 -5.65 0.52 -8.61
N LEU A 17 -5.11 -0.48 -9.31
CA LEU A 17 -3.69 -0.54 -9.66
C LEU A 17 -3.31 0.59 -10.63
N PHE A 18 -4.15 0.83 -11.63
CA PHE A 18 -3.93 1.93 -12.57
C PHE A 18 -4.01 3.29 -11.86
N LEU A 19 -5.00 3.51 -11.00
CA LEU A 19 -5.12 4.72 -10.20
C LEU A 19 -3.92 4.92 -9.28
N LEU A 20 -3.44 3.86 -8.63
CA LEU A 20 -2.25 3.91 -7.78
C LEU A 20 -1.03 4.37 -8.58
N LEU A 21 -0.77 3.75 -9.73
CA LEU A 21 0.37 4.09 -10.60
C LEU A 21 0.24 5.50 -11.18
N LEU A 22 -0.94 5.86 -11.69
CA LEU A 22 -1.22 7.20 -12.22
C LEU A 22 -1.02 8.27 -11.15
N ASN A 23 -1.47 7.98 -9.93
CA ASN A 23 -1.35 8.91 -8.82
C ASN A 23 0.10 9.10 -8.39
N ASP A 24 0.85 8.01 -8.24
CA ASP A 24 2.24 8.06 -7.78
C ASP A 24 3.22 8.58 -8.83
N ILE A 25 2.98 8.30 -10.12
CA ILE A 25 3.88 8.70 -11.22
C ILE A 25 3.54 10.09 -11.76
N SER A 26 2.28 10.52 -11.73
CA SER A 26 1.84 11.76 -12.40
C SER A 26 1.16 12.74 -11.46
N LEU A 27 0.08 12.33 -10.78
CA LEU A 27 -0.75 13.29 -10.02
C LEU A 27 0.00 13.90 -8.83
N LYS A 28 0.86 13.15 -8.15
CA LYS A 28 1.69 13.69 -7.06
C LYS A 28 2.66 14.78 -7.51
N TYR A 29 3.13 14.76 -8.76
CA TYR A 29 4.01 15.82 -9.29
C TYR A 29 3.26 17.11 -9.60
N GLN A 30 2.00 16.99 -10.04
CA GLN A 30 1.23 18.13 -10.55
C GLN A 30 0.26 18.72 -9.50
N PHE A 31 -0.19 17.89 -8.55
CA PHE A 31 -1.16 18.24 -7.50
C PHE A 31 -0.73 17.64 -6.16
N ALA A 32 0.48 17.98 -5.70
CA ALA A 32 1.03 17.53 -4.42
C ALA A 32 0.18 18.01 -3.22
N ASN A 33 -0.91 17.28 -2.95
CA ASN A 33 -1.89 17.58 -1.93
C ASN A 33 -2.14 16.36 -1.06
N THR A 34 -2.60 16.58 0.18
CA THR A 34 -2.98 15.53 1.14
C THR A 34 -3.99 14.52 0.58
N PHE A 35 -4.83 14.94 -0.37
CA PHE A 35 -5.76 14.06 -1.09
C PHE A 35 -5.05 12.99 -1.94
N THR A 36 -4.01 13.35 -2.70
CA THR A 36 -3.22 12.39 -3.49
C THR A 36 -2.43 11.42 -2.61
N GLY A 37 -2.05 11.84 -1.40
CA GLY A 37 -1.45 10.95 -0.40
C GLY A 37 -2.42 9.84 0.02
N LYS A 38 -3.61 10.23 0.47
CA LYS A 38 -4.64 9.28 0.95
C LYS A 38 -5.19 8.36 -0.14
N LEU A 39 -5.32 8.88 -1.36
CA LEU A 39 -5.73 8.06 -2.50
C LEU A 39 -4.72 6.94 -2.78
N SER A 40 -3.42 7.25 -2.68
CA SER A 40 -2.34 6.26 -2.79
C SER A 40 -2.42 5.23 -1.67
N ASP A 41 -2.64 5.65 -0.42
CA ASP A 41 -2.77 4.73 0.71
C ASP A 41 -3.96 3.77 0.55
N PHE A 42 -5.15 4.28 0.21
CA PHE A 42 -6.35 3.46 0.01
C PHE A 42 -6.20 2.49 -1.17
N SER A 43 -5.75 2.99 -2.33
CA SER A 43 -5.57 2.16 -3.52
C SER A 43 -4.44 1.13 -3.32
N GLY A 44 -3.37 1.51 -2.63
CA GLY A 44 -2.27 0.63 -2.24
C GLY A 44 -2.72 -0.49 -1.31
N LEU A 45 -3.45 -0.18 -0.24
CA LEU A 45 -3.97 -1.18 0.69
C LEU A 45 -4.92 -2.16 0.01
N PHE A 46 -5.81 -1.66 -0.85
CA PHE A 46 -6.75 -2.48 -1.59
C PHE A 46 -6.03 -3.43 -2.55
N VAL A 47 -5.11 -2.92 -3.36
CA VAL A 47 -4.31 -3.72 -4.32
C VAL A 47 -3.45 -4.74 -3.57
N PHE A 48 -2.73 -4.34 -2.53
CA PHE A 48 -1.85 -5.22 -1.77
C PHE A 48 -2.62 -6.36 -1.09
N THR A 49 -3.74 -6.04 -0.44
CA THR A 49 -4.58 -7.05 0.22
C THR A 49 -5.14 -8.05 -0.78
N LEU A 50 -5.70 -7.57 -1.90
CA LEU A 50 -6.26 -8.44 -2.94
C LEU A 50 -5.21 -9.30 -3.62
N PHE A 51 -4.00 -8.76 -3.83
CA PHE A 51 -2.88 -9.51 -4.40
C PHE A 51 -2.54 -10.73 -3.54
N TRP A 52 -2.37 -10.53 -2.23
CA TRP A 52 -2.08 -11.64 -1.31
C TRP A 52 -3.25 -12.60 -1.16
N ILE A 53 -4.49 -12.11 -1.17
CA ILE A 53 -5.69 -12.97 -1.19
C ILE A 53 -5.74 -13.85 -2.44
N ALA A 54 -5.35 -13.33 -3.59
CA ALA A 54 -5.29 -14.12 -4.83
C ALA A 54 -4.25 -15.24 -4.74
N LEU A 55 -3.12 -15.00 -4.07
CA LEU A 55 -2.06 -15.99 -3.83
C LEU A 55 -2.43 -17.03 -2.77
N PHE A 56 -3.00 -16.59 -1.63
CA PHE A 56 -3.38 -17.45 -0.51
C PHE A 56 -4.87 -17.32 -0.17
N PRO A 57 -5.77 -17.85 -1.03
CA PRO A 57 -7.20 -17.64 -0.90
C PRO A 57 -7.83 -18.29 0.34
N ALA A 58 -7.12 -19.20 1.01
CA ALA A 58 -7.58 -19.83 2.26
C ALA A 58 -7.52 -18.87 3.46
N ASN A 59 -6.65 -17.86 3.44
CA ASN A 59 -6.29 -17.08 4.62
C ASN A 59 -6.71 -15.61 4.51
N LYS A 60 -7.84 -15.32 3.83
CA LYS A 60 -8.24 -13.95 3.48
C LYS A 60 -8.31 -12.99 4.66
N LYS A 61 -8.89 -13.45 5.78
CA LYS A 61 -9.02 -12.67 7.02
C LYS A 61 -7.65 -12.36 7.62
N SER A 62 -6.76 -13.36 7.67
CA SER A 62 -5.40 -13.19 8.18
C SER A 62 -4.60 -12.22 7.32
N ILE A 63 -4.73 -12.30 5.99
CA ILE A 63 -4.07 -11.37 5.06
C ILE A 63 -4.54 -9.94 5.29
N ALA A 64 -5.86 -9.71 5.37
CA ALA A 64 -6.41 -8.39 5.65
C ALA A 64 -5.93 -7.84 7.00
N PHE A 65 -5.94 -8.68 8.03
CA PHE A 65 -5.49 -8.31 9.37
C PHE A 65 -3.98 -7.97 9.42
N ILE A 66 -3.14 -8.82 8.83
CA ILE A 66 -1.69 -8.59 8.75
C ILE A 66 -1.41 -7.33 7.93
N THR A 67 -2.13 -7.12 6.83
CA THR A 67 -1.96 -5.91 6.00
C THR A 67 -2.30 -4.65 6.80
N ALA A 68 -3.40 -4.66 7.57
CA ALA A 68 -3.76 -3.53 8.43
C ALA A 68 -2.70 -3.27 9.51
N ILE A 69 -2.19 -4.31 10.17
CA ILE A 69 -1.12 -4.16 11.17
C ILE A 69 0.15 -3.61 10.54
N LEU A 70 0.57 -4.15 9.39
CA LEU A 70 1.76 -3.70 8.67
C LEU A 70 1.62 -2.24 8.24
N PHE A 71 0.43 -1.83 7.81
CA PHE A 71 0.14 -0.45 7.45
C PHE A 71 0.26 0.50 8.64
N ILE A 72 -0.36 0.14 9.77
CA ILE A 72 -0.27 0.91 11.02
C ILE A 72 1.19 1.01 11.47
N TRP A 73 1.93 -0.11 11.44
CA TRP A 73 3.35 -0.11 11.79
C TRP A 73 4.17 0.76 10.84
N TRP A 74 3.93 0.67 9.53
CA TRP A 74 4.64 1.44 8.51
C TRP A 74 4.39 2.95 8.63
N LYS A 75 3.17 3.38 9.00
CA LYS A 75 2.82 4.79 9.25
C LYS A 75 3.21 5.29 10.64
N SER A 76 3.43 4.38 11.60
CA SER A 76 3.83 4.69 12.98
C SER A 76 5.32 5.02 13.11
N PRO A 77 5.75 5.88 14.06
CA PRO A 77 7.17 6.11 14.38
C PRO A 77 8.00 4.82 14.58
N LEU A 78 7.36 3.70 14.93
CA LEU A 78 8.00 2.41 15.14
C LEU A 78 8.78 1.88 13.92
N SER A 79 8.41 2.25 12.70
CA SER A 79 9.16 1.84 11.49
C SER A 79 10.40 2.70 11.22
N ALA A 80 10.66 3.76 12.01
CA ALA A 80 11.78 4.67 11.77
C ALA A 80 13.13 3.93 11.81
N SER A 81 13.37 3.06 12.79
CA SER A 81 14.60 2.27 12.89
C SER A 81 14.85 1.41 11.64
N PHE A 82 13.78 0.86 11.05
CA PHE A 82 13.85 0.12 9.81
C PHE A 82 14.19 1.02 8.62
N ILE A 83 13.58 2.21 8.53
CA ILE A 83 13.87 3.19 7.49
C ILE A 83 15.32 3.68 7.57
N TYR A 84 15.85 3.92 8.77
CA TYR A 84 17.25 4.30 8.95
C TYR A 84 18.19 3.19 8.48
N TRP A 85 17.96 1.95 8.92
CA TRP A 85 18.75 0.80 8.47
C TRP A 85 18.70 0.63 6.94
N TRP A 86 17.54 0.81 6.33
CA TRP A 86 17.36 0.77 4.88
C TRP A 86 18.20 1.84 4.19
N ASN A 87 18.09 3.09 4.63
CA ASN A 87 18.78 4.23 4.02
C ASN A 87 20.30 4.15 4.12
N GLU A 88 20.83 3.48 5.14
CA GLU A 88 22.27 3.24 5.29
C GLU A 88 22.77 2.08 4.43
N THR A 89 21.92 1.08 4.15
CA THR A 89 22.35 -0.17 3.49
C THR A 89 22.07 -0.16 1.98
N MET A 90 21.01 0.51 1.55
CA MET A 90 20.46 0.38 0.19
C MET A 90 20.86 1.55 -0.70
N PHE A 91 20.84 1.31 -2.01
CA PHE A 91 21.20 2.31 -3.02
C PHE A 91 20.25 3.53 -3.05
N PHE A 92 19.01 3.37 -2.60
CA PHE A 92 18.02 4.43 -2.60
C PHE A 92 17.48 4.69 -1.19
N SER A 93 17.23 5.96 -0.91
CA SER A 93 16.68 6.41 0.35
C SER A 93 15.16 6.50 0.30
N VAL A 94 14.55 6.16 1.42
CA VAL A 94 13.12 6.28 1.68
C VAL A 94 12.95 7.40 2.71
N SER A 95 12.21 8.44 2.32
CA SER A 95 11.75 9.48 3.23
C SER A 95 10.27 9.27 3.55
N ARG A 96 9.89 9.56 4.79
CA ARG A 96 8.51 9.39 5.27
C ARG A 96 8.13 10.54 6.16
N ILE A 97 6.93 11.07 5.94
CA ILE A 97 6.27 12.02 6.83
C ILE A 97 5.34 11.23 7.75
N ILE A 98 5.43 11.46 9.05
CA ILE A 98 4.53 10.83 10.04
C ILE A 98 3.26 11.68 10.08
N ASP A 99 2.20 11.20 9.43
CA ASP A 99 0.86 11.78 9.50
C ASP A 99 -0.14 10.73 10.01
N TYR A 100 -0.70 10.95 11.20
CA TYR A 100 -1.70 10.06 11.79
C TYR A 100 -3.04 10.12 11.04
N SER A 101 -3.28 11.16 10.24
CA SER A 101 -4.48 11.27 9.40
C SER A 101 -4.51 10.23 8.28
N ASP A 102 -3.38 9.58 8.00
CA ASP A 102 -3.25 8.47 7.06
C ASP A 102 -3.86 7.16 7.60
N LEU A 103 -4.05 7.04 8.92
CA LEU A 103 -4.73 5.87 9.52
C LEU A 103 -6.23 5.81 9.22
N LEU A 104 -6.79 6.90 8.68
CA LEU A 104 -8.18 6.95 8.21
C LEU A 104 -8.35 6.42 6.77
N ALA A 105 -7.25 6.09 6.09
CA ALA A 105 -7.26 5.45 4.79
C ALA A 105 -7.75 3.99 4.86
#